data_AF-A0A519MBG7-F1
#
_entry.id   AF-A0A519MBG7-F1
#
_cell.length_a   1.000
_cell.length_b   1.000
_cell.length_c   1.000
_cell.angle_alpha   90.00
_cell.angle_beta   90.00
_cell.angle_gamma   90.00
#
_symmetry.space_group_name_H-M   'P 1'
#
loop_
_entity.id
_entity.type
_entity.pdbx_description
1 polymer ?
#
loop_
_entity_poly.entity_id
_entity_poly.type
_entity_poly.pdbx_seq_one_letter_code
_entity_poly.pdbx_strand_id
1 'polypeptide(L)'
;AEAVKMQEFIAGGGFMFAMCSATDSYDIALAGLGVDMVESMYDGDPADPAAQSKLNFNRTLAFQNFQLYMNPMQYEYSNIDMDPRERGLYEQNDYFQLFTFSAKYDPVPTMLTQDHEKTIHGFMGQTTAFRKSLVKPDVVIMGETKQTGEVRYMHGTLGKGTWTFYGGHDPEDYQHMVGEEPTDLSLHPNSPGYRLILNNVLFPAAKKKKLKT
;
A
#
# COMPACT_ATOMS: atom_id res chain seq x y z
N ALA A 1 9.01 -13.15 12.86
CA ALA A 1 8.37 -14.44 12.46
C ALA A 1 6.95 -14.25 11.93
N GLU A 2 6.39 -13.04 12.04
CA GLU A 2 4.98 -12.70 11.82
C GLU A 2 4.70 -12.36 10.36
N ALA A 3 5.58 -11.57 9.72
CA ALA A 3 5.48 -11.27 8.29
C ALA A 3 5.45 -12.54 7.42
N VAL A 4 6.23 -13.55 7.78
CA VAL A 4 6.22 -14.86 7.11
C VAL A 4 4.88 -15.56 7.26
N LYS A 5 4.27 -15.55 8.45
CA LYS A 5 2.94 -16.15 8.68
C LYS A 5 1.85 -15.43 7.87
N MET A 6 1.93 -14.10 7.76
CA MET A 6 1.01 -13.34 6.90
C MET A 6 1.22 -13.70 5.42
N GLN A 7 2.48 -13.86 4.99
CA GLN A 7 2.80 -14.27 3.63
C GLN A 7 2.28 -15.68 3.32
N GLU A 8 2.44 -16.62 4.25
CA GLU A 8 1.87 -17.97 4.18
C GLU A 8 0.35 -17.96 4.13
N PHE A 9 -0.30 -17.08 4.92
CA PHE A 9 -1.75 -16.91 4.90
C PHE A 9 -2.24 -16.45 3.52
N ILE A 10 -1.60 -15.43 2.92
CA ILE A 10 -1.92 -15.00 1.55
C ILE A 10 -1.68 -16.17 0.58
N ALA A 11 -0.50 -16.80 0.62
CA ALA A 11 -0.17 -17.92 -0.26
C ALA A 11 -1.18 -19.07 -0.18
N GLY A 12 -1.76 -19.31 1.00
CA GLY A 12 -2.79 -20.32 1.26
C GLY A 12 -4.18 -20.02 0.69
N GLY A 13 -4.41 -18.82 0.13
CA GLY A 13 -5.71 -18.38 -0.38
C GLY A 13 -6.36 -17.27 0.44
N GLY A 14 -5.66 -16.72 1.44
CA GLY A 14 -6.07 -15.54 2.16
C GLY A 14 -5.96 -14.27 1.31
N PHE A 15 -6.54 -13.18 1.81
CA PHE A 15 -6.38 -11.86 1.22
C PHE A 15 -5.75 -10.90 2.22
N MET A 16 -4.93 -9.98 1.73
CA MET A 16 -4.38 -8.87 2.52
C MET A 16 -4.80 -7.54 1.88
N PHE A 17 -5.29 -6.63 2.72
CA PHE A 17 -5.41 -5.22 2.36
C PHE A 17 -4.60 -4.42 3.37
N ALA A 18 -3.69 -3.59 2.88
CA ALA A 18 -2.83 -2.75 3.72
C ALA A 18 -2.82 -1.32 3.20
N MET A 19 -2.76 -0.38 4.14
CA MET A 19 -2.73 1.07 3.86
C MET A 19 -1.66 1.77 4.66
N CYS A 20 -1.29 2.98 4.23
CA CYS A 20 -0.31 3.81 4.90
C CYS A 20 0.99 3.00 5.17
N SER A 21 1.59 3.15 6.34
CA SER A 21 2.84 2.48 6.70
C SER A 21 2.77 0.95 6.80
N ALA A 22 1.59 0.34 6.79
CA ALA A 22 1.48 -1.12 6.78
C ALA A 22 1.91 -1.75 5.44
N THR A 23 2.10 -0.93 4.39
CA THR A 23 2.44 -1.38 3.04
C THR A 23 3.94 -1.61 2.87
N ASP A 24 4.75 -0.56 2.97
CA ASP A 24 6.20 -0.59 2.80
C ASP A 24 6.90 -1.32 3.96
N SER A 25 6.47 -1.12 5.21
CA SER A 25 7.04 -1.82 6.37
C SER A 25 6.93 -3.35 6.25
N TYR A 26 5.84 -3.85 5.65
CA TYR A 26 5.64 -5.27 5.42
C TYR A 26 6.67 -5.84 4.44
N ASP A 27 6.89 -5.15 3.32
CA ASP A 27 7.89 -5.55 2.33
C ASP A 27 9.32 -5.37 2.85
N ILE A 28 9.59 -4.32 3.64
CA ILE A 28 10.88 -4.14 4.34
C ILE A 28 11.14 -5.30 5.29
N ALA A 29 10.15 -5.70 6.10
CA ALA A 29 10.27 -6.82 7.03
C ALA A 29 10.50 -8.15 6.31
N LEU A 30 9.86 -8.38 5.15
CA LEU A 30 10.09 -9.57 4.34
C LEU A 30 11.49 -9.58 3.72
N ALA A 31 11.94 -8.44 3.18
CA ALA A 31 13.27 -8.32 2.58
C ALA A 31 14.38 -8.52 3.63
N GLY A 32 14.21 -7.92 4.81
CA GLY A 32 15.15 -7.97 5.93
C GLY A 32 14.92 -9.12 6.90
N LEU A 33 14.20 -10.18 6.52
CA LEU A 33 13.95 -11.30 7.43
C LEU A 33 15.27 -11.91 7.96
N GLY A 34 15.46 -11.82 9.27
CA GLY A 34 16.67 -12.26 9.98
C GLY A 34 17.80 -11.23 10.04
N VAL A 35 17.54 -9.99 9.61
CA VAL A 35 18.45 -8.86 9.67
C VAL A 35 17.92 -7.88 10.71
N ASP A 36 18.80 -7.41 11.58
CA ASP A 36 18.45 -6.34 12.51
C ASP A 36 18.50 -4.98 11.79
N MET A 37 17.37 -4.28 11.81
CA MET A 37 17.18 -2.98 11.15
C MET A 37 16.67 -1.93 12.15
N VAL A 38 16.56 -2.28 13.43
CA VAL A 38 15.98 -1.44 14.48
C VAL A 38 17.13 -0.85 15.29
N GLU A 39 17.05 0.44 15.58
CA GLU A 39 18.12 1.11 16.32
C GLU A 39 17.97 0.97 17.83
N SER A 40 19.10 1.08 18.53
CA SER A 40 19.25 0.71 19.95
C SER A 40 18.34 1.46 20.93
N MET A 41 17.74 2.57 20.52
CA MET A 41 16.76 3.29 21.33
C MET A 41 15.41 2.58 21.43
N TYR A 42 15.12 1.64 20.53
CA TYR A 42 13.85 0.93 20.46
C TYR A 42 13.90 -0.46 21.11
N ASP A 43 14.97 -1.24 20.91
CA ASP A 43 15.09 -2.63 21.41
C ASP A 43 16.39 -2.93 22.19
N GLY A 44 17.40 -2.07 22.10
CA GLY A 44 18.56 -2.06 23.02
C GLY A 44 19.88 -2.50 22.41
N ASP A 45 19.90 -2.98 21.17
CA ASP A 45 21.10 -3.29 20.38
C ASP A 45 21.16 -2.45 19.10
N PRO A 46 22.38 -2.16 18.59
CA PRO A 46 22.51 -1.34 17.39
C PRO A 46 22.08 -2.12 16.14
N ALA A 47 21.37 -1.43 15.24
CA ALA A 47 20.99 -1.99 13.96
C ALA A 47 22.22 -2.51 13.18
N ASP A 48 22.01 -3.51 12.32
CA ASP A 48 23.09 -4.09 11.51
C ASP A 48 23.59 -3.05 10.49
N PRO A 49 24.86 -2.59 10.57
CA PRO A 49 25.38 -1.57 9.66
C PRO A 49 25.46 -2.05 8.21
N ALA A 50 25.36 -3.36 7.97
CA ALA A 50 25.30 -3.96 6.64
C ALA A 50 23.87 -4.34 6.21
N ALA A 51 22.82 -3.91 6.93
CA ALA A 51 21.43 -4.31 6.69
C ALA A 51 21.00 -4.15 5.23
N GLN A 52 21.28 -3.01 4.60
CA GLN A 52 20.95 -2.72 3.21
C GLN A 52 21.45 -3.79 2.23
N SER A 53 22.67 -4.28 2.43
CA SER A 53 23.30 -5.28 1.56
C SER A 53 22.76 -6.69 1.76
N LYS A 54 22.07 -6.94 2.89
CA LYS A 54 21.52 -8.24 3.28
C LYS A 54 20.05 -8.40 2.87
N LEU A 55 19.41 -7.35 2.35
CA LEU A 55 18.03 -7.41 1.90
C LEU A 55 17.84 -8.39 0.74
N ASN A 56 16.78 -9.19 0.84
CA ASN A 56 16.36 -10.11 -0.23
C ASN A 56 15.00 -9.72 -0.81
N PHE A 57 15.04 -8.94 -1.90
CA PHE A 57 13.83 -8.47 -2.58
C PHE A 57 13.00 -9.59 -3.24
N ASN A 58 13.50 -10.82 -3.38
CA ASN A 58 12.68 -11.94 -3.87
C ASN A 58 11.56 -12.31 -2.87
N ARG A 59 11.70 -11.91 -1.60
CA ARG A 59 10.72 -12.19 -0.54
C ARG A 59 9.56 -11.20 -0.50
N THR A 60 9.70 -10.03 -1.08
CA THR A 60 8.70 -8.95 -1.00
C THR A 60 7.51 -9.18 -1.93
N LEU A 61 6.39 -8.50 -1.67
CA LEU A 61 5.22 -8.54 -2.53
C LEU A 61 5.32 -7.53 -3.67
N ALA A 62 5.55 -6.27 -3.35
CA ALA A 62 5.35 -5.15 -4.25
C ALA A 62 6.65 -4.47 -4.69
N PHE A 63 7.63 -4.36 -3.80
CA PHE A 63 8.78 -3.48 -4.00
C PHE A 63 10.11 -4.21 -4.17
N GLN A 64 11.02 -3.60 -4.91
CA GLN A 64 12.38 -4.09 -5.13
C GLN A 64 13.37 -2.93 -5.19
N ASN A 65 14.65 -3.22 -4.89
CA ASN A 65 15.76 -2.27 -5.02
C ASN A 65 15.63 -0.97 -4.20
N PHE A 66 14.78 -0.98 -3.16
CA PHE A 66 14.64 0.16 -2.26
C PHE A 66 15.86 0.30 -1.33
N GLN A 67 16.06 1.53 -0.85
CA GLN A 67 17.10 1.90 0.11
C GLN A 67 16.47 2.21 1.46
N LEU A 68 17.00 1.61 2.52
CA LEU A 68 16.61 1.86 3.90
C LEU A 68 17.13 3.23 4.36
N TYR A 69 16.36 3.85 5.23
CA TYR A 69 16.79 4.99 6.01
C TYR A 69 17.09 4.50 7.43
N MET A 70 18.38 4.47 7.78
CA MET A 70 18.85 4.01 9.10
C MET A 70 18.87 5.15 10.13
N ASN A 71 18.52 6.38 9.73
CA ASN A 71 18.49 7.52 10.64
C ASN A 71 17.20 7.47 11.49
N PRO A 72 17.27 7.25 12.81
CA PRO A 72 16.08 7.12 13.64
C PRO A 72 15.29 8.44 13.79
N MET A 73 15.89 9.57 13.42
CA MET A 73 15.22 10.87 13.38
C MET A 73 14.40 11.08 12.10
N GLN A 74 14.54 10.19 11.12
CA GLN A 74 13.75 10.23 9.89
C GLN A 74 12.44 9.48 10.12
N TYR A 75 11.35 10.08 9.64
CA TYR A 75 10.01 9.53 9.84
C TYR A 75 9.75 8.32 8.93
N GLU A 76 10.30 8.34 7.72
CA GLU A 76 10.23 7.27 6.75
C GLU A 76 11.34 6.22 6.97
N TYR A 77 11.03 4.98 6.63
CA TYR A 77 11.92 3.83 6.83
C TYR A 77 12.76 3.49 5.58
N SER A 78 12.33 3.97 4.41
CA SER A 78 12.97 3.68 3.13
C SER A 78 12.57 4.71 2.08
N ASN A 79 13.21 4.64 0.91
CA ASN A 79 12.85 5.46 -0.25
C ASN A 79 11.63 4.93 -1.04
N ILE A 80 10.85 3.97 -0.52
CA ILE A 80 9.64 3.46 -1.19
C ILE A 80 8.60 4.57 -1.33
N ASP A 81 8.37 5.33 -0.25
CA ASP A 81 7.46 6.47 -0.24
C ASP A 81 8.03 7.65 -1.03
N MET A 82 7.13 8.48 -1.53
CA MET A 82 7.44 9.74 -2.19
C MET A 82 7.43 10.87 -1.16
N ASP A 83 8.58 11.51 -0.98
CA ASP A 83 8.78 12.57 -0.01
C ASP A 83 7.88 13.76 -0.35
N PRO A 84 7.03 14.26 0.56
CA PRO A 84 6.17 15.41 0.30
C PRO A 84 6.90 16.63 -0.30
N ARG A 85 8.18 16.80 0.03
CA ARG A 85 9.04 17.90 -0.46
C ARG A 85 9.48 17.74 -1.91
N GLU A 86 9.41 16.54 -2.48
CA GLU A 86 9.87 16.25 -3.85
C GLU A 86 8.72 16.08 -4.85
N ARG A 87 7.50 15.80 -4.37
CA ARG A 87 6.32 15.50 -5.21
C ARG A 87 5.89 16.69 -6.05
N GLY A 88 6.03 17.91 -5.52
CA GLY A 88 5.45 19.12 -6.14
C GLY A 88 3.92 19.09 -6.18
N LEU A 89 3.30 18.25 -5.34
CA LEU A 89 1.85 18.12 -5.18
C LEU A 89 1.44 18.72 -3.84
N TYR A 90 0.30 19.36 -3.85
CA TYR A 90 -0.41 19.95 -2.74
C TYR A 90 -1.87 19.53 -2.84
N GLU A 91 -2.64 19.67 -1.77
CA GLU A 91 -4.05 19.26 -1.72
C GLU A 91 -4.86 19.67 -2.98
N GLN A 92 -4.72 20.91 -3.43
CA GLN A 92 -5.42 21.46 -4.60
C GLN A 92 -5.10 20.80 -5.95
N ASN A 93 -4.00 20.05 -6.05
CA ASN A 93 -3.57 19.39 -7.30
C ASN A 93 -3.14 17.93 -7.09
N ASP A 94 -3.31 17.36 -5.90
CA ASP A 94 -3.04 15.96 -5.60
C ASP A 94 -4.24 15.11 -6.00
N TYR A 95 -4.15 14.49 -7.17
CA TYR A 95 -5.18 13.59 -7.69
C TYR A 95 -4.51 12.41 -8.37
N PHE A 96 -5.12 11.24 -8.25
CA PHE A 96 -4.67 10.04 -8.96
C PHE A 96 -5.77 9.42 -9.80
N GLN A 97 -5.37 8.76 -10.88
CA GLN A 97 -6.30 8.17 -11.83
C GLN A 97 -6.38 6.67 -11.68
N LEU A 98 -7.60 6.15 -11.61
CA LEU A 98 -7.88 4.72 -11.63
C LEU A 98 -7.78 4.14 -13.04
N PHE A 99 -7.16 2.97 -13.12
CA PHE A 99 -7.06 2.21 -14.35
C PHE A 99 -8.39 1.51 -14.64
N THR A 100 -8.73 1.35 -15.91
CA THR A 100 -9.91 0.59 -16.34
C THR A 100 -9.49 -0.79 -16.81
N PHE A 101 -10.00 -1.82 -16.14
CA PHE A 101 -9.68 -3.22 -16.38
C PHE A 101 -10.80 -3.95 -17.12
N SER A 102 -10.47 -5.02 -17.84
CA SER A 102 -11.46 -5.85 -18.51
C SER A 102 -12.13 -6.80 -17.52
N ALA A 103 -13.44 -6.66 -17.28
CA ALA A 103 -14.18 -7.58 -16.40
C ALA A 103 -14.07 -9.06 -16.82
N LYS A 104 -13.77 -9.32 -18.09
CA LYS A 104 -13.60 -10.68 -18.63
C LYS A 104 -12.25 -11.28 -18.29
N TYR A 105 -11.17 -10.49 -18.36
CA TYR A 105 -9.80 -10.97 -18.23
C TYR A 105 -9.21 -10.69 -16.85
N ASP A 106 -9.59 -9.56 -16.25
CA ASP A 106 -9.05 -9.03 -15.00
C ASP A 106 -10.18 -8.76 -13.98
N PRO A 107 -11.01 -9.77 -13.63
CA PRO A 107 -12.20 -9.54 -12.83
C PRO A 107 -11.90 -8.93 -11.45
N VAL A 108 -10.80 -9.34 -10.81
CA VAL A 108 -10.42 -8.84 -9.48
C VAL A 108 -10.03 -7.35 -9.53
N PRO A 109 -9.05 -6.92 -10.35
CA PRO A 109 -8.79 -5.49 -10.54
C PRO A 109 -10.04 -4.69 -10.93
N THR A 110 -10.89 -5.21 -11.83
CA THR A 110 -12.14 -4.53 -12.21
C THR A 110 -13.07 -4.28 -11.01
N MET A 111 -13.23 -5.25 -10.11
CA MET A 111 -14.05 -5.09 -8.90
C MET A 111 -13.38 -4.14 -7.90
N LEU A 112 -12.05 -4.24 -7.73
CA LEU A 112 -11.30 -3.42 -6.78
C LEU A 112 -11.23 -1.94 -7.18
N THR A 113 -11.29 -1.64 -8.48
CA THR A 113 -11.35 -0.26 -9.02
C THR A 113 -12.77 0.18 -9.37
N GLN A 114 -13.81 -0.53 -8.90
CA GLN A 114 -15.18 -0.15 -9.21
C GLN A 114 -15.59 1.10 -8.42
N ASP A 115 -15.62 2.23 -9.12
CA ASP A 115 -15.95 3.52 -8.53
C ASP A 115 -16.83 4.35 -9.48
N HIS A 116 -17.58 5.30 -8.90
CA HIS A 116 -18.35 6.31 -9.62
C HIS A 116 -17.47 7.45 -10.16
N GLU A 117 -16.26 7.61 -9.62
CA GLU A 117 -15.23 8.51 -10.14
C GLU A 117 -14.01 7.74 -10.65
N LYS A 118 -13.27 8.33 -11.60
CA LYS A 118 -12.00 7.75 -12.08
C LYS A 118 -10.78 8.57 -11.67
N THR A 119 -10.99 9.80 -11.23
CA THR A 119 -9.97 10.69 -10.72
C THR A 119 -10.30 10.90 -9.27
N ILE A 120 -9.43 10.45 -8.38
CA ILE A 120 -9.66 10.44 -6.95
C ILE A 120 -8.77 11.51 -6.34
N HIS A 121 -9.31 12.29 -5.40
CA HIS A 121 -8.50 13.22 -4.61
C HIS A 121 -7.48 12.44 -3.80
N GLY A 122 -6.23 12.89 -3.84
CA GLY A 122 -5.15 12.31 -3.06
C GLY A 122 -5.35 12.61 -1.58
N PHE A 123 -4.76 11.79 -0.74
CA PHE A 123 -4.77 11.96 0.71
C PHE A 123 -3.47 11.41 1.29
N MET A 124 -2.96 12.07 2.31
CA MET A 124 -1.65 11.78 2.88
C MET A 124 -1.75 10.71 3.96
N GLY A 125 -0.59 10.21 4.31
CA GLY A 125 -0.34 9.33 5.44
C GLY A 125 1.16 9.27 5.65
N GLN A 126 1.58 8.41 6.58
CA GLN A 126 3.01 8.15 6.74
C GLN A 126 3.65 7.59 5.47
N THR A 127 2.95 6.69 4.79
CA THR A 127 3.30 6.27 3.43
C THR A 127 2.17 6.73 2.52
N THR A 128 2.45 7.78 1.75
CA THR A 128 1.46 8.50 0.96
C THR A 128 1.36 7.92 -0.46
N ALA A 129 2.49 7.72 -1.13
CA ALA A 129 2.52 7.30 -2.52
C ALA A 129 3.83 6.58 -2.85
N PHE A 130 3.76 5.54 -3.67
CA PHE A 130 4.91 4.69 -3.93
C PHE A 130 5.67 5.11 -5.18
N ARG A 131 7.01 5.11 -5.12
CA ARG A 131 7.86 5.31 -6.30
C ARG A 131 7.65 4.21 -7.31
N LYS A 132 7.11 4.54 -8.49
CA LYS A 132 6.88 3.56 -9.56
C LYS A 132 8.13 2.81 -9.99
N SER A 133 9.31 3.42 -9.91
CA SER A 133 10.59 2.78 -10.26
C SER A 133 11.00 1.65 -9.31
N LEU A 134 10.44 1.60 -8.10
CA LEU A 134 10.71 0.57 -7.09
C LEU A 134 9.65 -0.53 -7.09
N VAL A 135 8.54 -0.36 -7.83
CA VAL A 135 7.49 -1.38 -7.95
C VAL A 135 7.97 -2.53 -8.85
N LYS A 136 7.70 -3.76 -8.45
CA LYS A 136 8.02 -4.96 -9.23
C LYS A 136 7.22 -5.03 -10.53
N PRO A 137 7.76 -5.59 -11.62
CA PRO A 137 7.11 -5.56 -12.93
C PRO A 137 5.80 -6.37 -13.02
N ASP A 138 5.63 -7.38 -12.17
CA ASP A 138 4.45 -8.26 -12.11
C ASP A 138 3.31 -7.71 -11.24
N VAL A 139 3.53 -6.56 -10.59
CA VAL A 139 2.50 -5.88 -9.78
C VAL A 139 1.51 -5.15 -10.69
N VAL A 140 0.22 -5.33 -10.40
CA VAL A 140 -0.85 -4.65 -11.12
C VAL A 140 -1.09 -3.28 -10.50
N ILE A 141 -0.65 -2.23 -11.19
CA ILE A 141 -0.96 -0.84 -10.82
C ILE A 141 -2.42 -0.56 -11.15
N MET A 142 -3.20 -0.18 -10.15
CA MET A 142 -4.63 0.11 -10.25
C MET A 142 -4.96 1.60 -10.19
N GLY A 143 -4.09 2.42 -9.58
CA GLY A 143 -4.23 3.86 -9.53
C GLY A 143 -2.88 4.57 -9.41
N GLU A 144 -2.69 5.65 -10.16
CA GLU A 144 -1.40 6.35 -10.23
C GLU A 144 -1.55 7.86 -10.50
N THR A 145 -0.57 8.64 -10.04
CA THR A 145 -0.36 10.03 -10.43
C THR A 145 0.78 10.07 -11.46
N LYS A 146 0.42 10.04 -12.74
CA LYS A 146 1.38 9.87 -13.84
C LYS A 146 2.45 10.95 -13.88
N GLN A 147 2.09 12.20 -13.57
CA GLN A 147 3.00 13.34 -13.70
C GLN A 147 4.18 13.24 -12.74
N THR A 148 4.00 12.64 -11.57
CA THR A 148 5.02 12.53 -10.52
C THR A 148 5.62 11.13 -10.40
N GLY A 149 5.14 10.17 -11.21
CA GLY A 149 5.62 8.78 -11.15
C GLY A 149 5.19 8.06 -9.87
N GLU A 150 4.06 8.46 -9.29
CA GLU A 150 3.49 7.88 -8.08
C GLU A 150 2.50 6.76 -8.38
N VAL A 151 2.69 5.61 -7.75
CA VAL A 151 1.64 4.61 -7.62
C VAL A 151 0.89 4.89 -6.33
N ARG A 152 -0.44 4.88 -6.40
CA ARG A 152 -1.33 5.13 -5.26
C ARG A 152 -2.04 3.88 -4.81
N TYR A 153 -2.41 3.02 -5.76
CA TYR A 153 -3.21 1.83 -5.51
C TYR A 153 -2.73 0.70 -6.40
N MET A 154 -2.44 -0.46 -5.82
CA MET A 154 -1.90 -1.61 -6.57
C MET A 154 -2.28 -2.95 -5.95
N HIS A 155 -2.21 -3.98 -6.77
CA HIS A 155 -2.68 -5.32 -6.45
C HIS A 155 -1.71 -6.37 -6.98
N GLY A 156 -1.70 -7.53 -6.33
CA GLY A 156 -1.01 -8.70 -6.82
C GLY A 156 -1.57 -9.99 -6.26
N THR A 157 -0.96 -11.08 -6.72
CA THR A 157 -1.28 -12.44 -6.27
C THR A 157 -0.06 -13.07 -5.62
N LEU A 158 -0.29 -13.94 -4.66
CA LEU A 158 0.74 -14.81 -4.11
C LEU A 158 0.10 -16.17 -3.85
N GLY A 159 0.65 -17.23 -4.45
CA GLY A 159 0.09 -18.57 -4.35
C GLY A 159 -1.37 -18.59 -4.80
N LYS A 160 -2.28 -18.92 -3.88
CA LYS A 160 -3.73 -18.98 -4.14
C LYS A 160 -4.49 -17.72 -3.71
N GLY A 161 -3.82 -16.77 -3.05
CA GLY A 161 -4.44 -15.59 -2.49
C GLY A 161 -4.00 -14.31 -3.18
N THR A 162 -4.45 -13.20 -2.61
CA THR A 162 -4.27 -11.87 -3.20
C THR A 162 -3.86 -10.84 -2.15
N TRP A 163 -3.23 -9.78 -2.59
CA TRP A 163 -2.89 -8.65 -1.74
C TRP A 163 -3.15 -7.33 -2.48
N THR A 164 -3.47 -6.30 -1.72
CA THR A 164 -3.72 -4.95 -2.24
C THR A 164 -3.09 -3.92 -1.30
N PHE A 165 -2.28 -3.02 -1.88
CA PHE A 165 -1.68 -1.88 -1.18
C PHE A 165 -2.32 -0.58 -1.67
N TYR A 166 -2.67 0.30 -0.74
CA TYR A 166 -3.28 1.60 -1.01
C TYR A 166 -2.65 2.70 -0.16
N GLY A 167 -2.00 3.66 -0.79
CA GLY A 167 -1.27 4.74 -0.13
C GLY A 167 -2.19 5.80 0.47
N GLY A 168 -1.72 6.46 1.52
CA GLY A 168 -2.47 7.42 2.33
C GLY A 168 -3.24 6.77 3.48
N HIS A 169 -3.84 7.61 4.34
CA HIS A 169 -4.53 7.19 5.56
C HIS A 169 -6.04 7.37 5.50
N ASP A 170 -6.52 8.61 5.41
CA ASP A 170 -7.96 8.95 5.39
C ASP A 170 -8.34 9.62 4.06
N PRO A 171 -9.20 9.01 3.24
CA PRO A 171 -9.58 9.60 1.96
C PRO A 171 -10.33 10.93 1.98
N GLU A 172 -10.93 11.31 3.10
CA GLU A 172 -11.72 12.55 3.21
C GLU A 172 -11.09 13.55 4.19
N ASP A 173 -9.87 13.27 4.64
CA ASP A 173 -9.04 14.18 5.40
C ASP A 173 -7.61 14.16 4.81
N TYR A 174 -7.26 15.23 4.09
CA TYR A 174 -6.05 15.26 3.28
C TYR A 174 -4.77 14.97 4.05
N GLN A 175 -4.64 15.38 5.32
CA GLN A 175 -3.40 15.19 6.09
C GLN A 175 -3.60 14.52 7.45
N HIS A 176 -4.80 14.58 8.03
CA HIS A 176 -5.16 14.07 9.36
C HIS A 176 -4.03 14.13 10.39
N MET A 177 -3.86 15.30 11.01
CA MET A 177 -2.81 15.55 11.99
C MET A 177 -3.11 14.89 13.33
N VAL A 178 -2.05 14.50 14.05
CA VAL A 178 -2.19 13.90 15.38
C VAL A 178 -2.95 14.84 16.32
N GLY A 179 -4.09 14.37 16.83
CA GLY A 179 -4.95 15.11 17.75
C GLY A 179 -6.15 15.82 17.09
N GLU A 180 -6.31 15.71 15.77
CA GLU A 180 -7.53 16.13 15.09
C GLU A 180 -8.70 15.18 15.39
N GLU A 181 -9.92 15.71 15.30
CA GLU A 181 -11.12 14.91 15.50
C GLU A 181 -11.27 13.89 14.36
N PRO A 182 -11.77 12.68 14.63
CA PRO A 182 -12.01 11.70 13.58
C PRO A 182 -12.97 12.22 12.51
N THR A 183 -12.74 11.85 11.25
CA THR A 183 -13.62 12.14 10.13
C THR A 183 -15.04 11.61 10.39
N ASP A 184 -16.04 12.51 10.30
CA ASP A 184 -17.45 12.14 10.38
C ASP A 184 -17.93 11.56 9.05
N LEU A 185 -17.88 10.22 8.95
CA LEU A 185 -18.30 9.49 7.75
C LEU A 185 -19.75 9.77 7.31
N SER A 186 -20.62 10.28 8.19
CA SER A 186 -21.99 10.63 7.81
C SER A 186 -22.04 11.81 6.82
N LEU A 187 -20.99 12.64 6.80
CA LEU A 187 -20.84 13.75 5.86
C LEU A 187 -20.30 13.31 4.50
N HIS A 188 -19.77 12.09 4.37
CA HIS A 188 -19.11 11.58 3.17
C HIS A 188 -19.77 10.29 2.61
N PRO A 189 -21.10 10.23 2.42
CA PRO A 189 -21.81 9.00 2.04
C PRO A 189 -21.45 8.48 0.64
N ASN A 190 -20.86 9.32 -0.21
CA ASN A 190 -20.44 8.98 -1.57
C ASN A 190 -18.93 9.20 -1.77
N SER A 191 -18.11 9.10 -0.72
CA SER A 191 -16.66 9.21 -0.87
C SER A 191 -16.11 8.17 -1.86
N PRO A 192 -15.42 8.60 -2.94
CA PRO A 192 -14.80 7.67 -3.87
C PRO A 192 -13.60 6.95 -3.23
N GLY A 193 -12.81 7.63 -2.41
CA GLY A 193 -11.66 7.00 -1.76
C GLY A 193 -12.06 5.95 -0.72
N TYR A 194 -13.09 6.19 0.11
CA TYR A 194 -13.63 5.17 1.01
C TYR A 194 -14.28 4.01 0.26
N ARG A 195 -14.89 4.26 -0.91
CA ARG A 195 -15.45 3.19 -1.75
C ARG A 195 -14.37 2.19 -2.19
N LEU A 196 -13.17 2.65 -2.54
CA LEU A 196 -12.05 1.76 -2.85
C LEU A 196 -11.62 0.91 -1.64
N ILE A 197 -11.63 1.47 -0.43
CA ILE A 197 -11.39 0.71 0.81
C ILE A 197 -12.48 -0.36 0.99
N LEU A 198 -13.75 0.01 0.84
CA LEU A 198 -14.88 -0.91 0.97
C LEU A 198 -14.83 -2.04 -0.07
N ASN A 199 -14.41 -1.77 -1.30
CA ASN A 199 -14.22 -2.81 -2.32
C ASN A 199 -13.27 -3.91 -1.85
N ASN A 200 -12.20 -3.56 -1.12
CA ASN A 200 -11.24 -4.52 -0.56
C ASN A 200 -11.79 -5.32 0.63
N VAL A 201 -12.73 -4.76 1.39
CA VAL A 201 -13.33 -5.43 2.56
C VAL A 201 -14.50 -6.32 2.15
N LEU A 202 -15.35 -5.83 1.23
CA LEU A 202 -16.61 -6.48 0.86
C LEU A 202 -16.40 -7.62 -0.14
N PHE A 203 -15.47 -7.49 -1.08
CA PHE A 203 -15.23 -8.52 -2.09
C PHE A 203 -14.80 -9.87 -1.49
N PRO A 204 -13.81 -9.92 -0.58
CA PRO A 204 -13.40 -11.18 0.03
C PRO A 204 -14.43 -11.76 1.01
N ALA A 205 -15.25 -10.90 1.63
CA ALA A 205 -16.32 -11.30 2.54
C ALA A 205 -17.54 -11.91 1.81
N ALA A 206 -17.67 -11.68 0.50
CA ALA A 206 -18.78 -12.19 -0.29
C ALA A 206 -18.68 -13.72 -0.49
N LYS A 207 -19.52 -14.48 0.25
CA LYS A 207 -19.67 -15.93 0.02
C LYS A 207 -20.17 -16.18 -1.39
N LYS A 208 -19.45 -17.01 -2.17
CA LYS A 208 -19.97 -17.51 -3.45
C LYS A 208 -21.30 -18.22 -3.20
N LYS A 209 -22.39 -17.74 -3.81
CA LYS A 209 -23.64 -18.48 -3.87
C LYS A 209 -23.35 -19.83 -4.52
N LYS A 210 -23.75 -20.93 -3.88
CA LYS A 210 -23.72 -22.24 -4.53
C LYS A 210 -24.56 -22.14 -5.79
N LEU A 211 -23.94 -22.37 -6.95
CA LEU A 211 -24.67 -22.52 -8.20
C LEU A 211 -25.64 -23.69 -8.03
N LYS A 212 -26.91 -23.49 -8.36
CA LYS A 212 -27.84 -24.61 -8.46
C LYS A 212 -27.39 -25.43 -9.67
N THR A 213 -26.80 -26.59 -9.42
CA THR A 213 -26.74 -27.71 -10.36
C THR A 213 -28.11 -28.35 -10.46
#